data_AF-A0A965LLI8-F1
#
_entry.id   AF-A0A965LLI8-F1
#
_cell.length_a   1.000
_cell.length_b   1.000
_cell.length_c   1.000
_cell.angle_alpha   90.00
_cell.angle_beta   90.00
_cell.angle_gamma   90.00
#
_symmetry.space_group_name_H-M   'P 1'
#
loop_
_entity.id
_entity.type
_entity.pdbx_description
1 polymer ?
#
loop_
_entity_poly.entity_id
_entity_poly.type
_entity_poly.pdbx_seq_one_letter_code
_entity_poly.pdbx_strand_id
1 'polypeptide(L)'
;TGTTPIYIGSRGGGSRFQGSMYELRYWNVARSASEIVATMNSALTGNESGLVANYTFNQGTAGGSNAGVTTATSTTGTNSGTLSGFALTGTTSNWIEASAGSSSYTPTNTSGFTIYAQWSANTNVVTYDVLGGSAVNPGSFVTGGTLTLPAAPTLAGSTFVGWFLATTGGSASFYQ
;
A
#
# COMPACT_ATOMS: atom_id res chain seq x y z
N THR A 1 7.88 30.95 4.86
CA THR A 1 7.06 30.23 3.87
C THR A 1 8.00 29.59 2.86
N GLY A 2 8.04 28.26 2.76
CA GLY A 2 8.86 27.59 1.77
C GLY A 2 8.27 27.79 0.38
N THR A 3 9.06 28.27 -0.57
CA THR A 3 8.66 28.43 -1.98
C THR A 3 8.82 27.14 -2.79
N THR A 4 9.15 26.03 -2.12
CA THR A 4 9.31 24.72 -2.74
C THR A 4 7.96 24.25 -3.30
N PRO A 5 7.84 24.05 -4.62
CA PRO A 5 6.61 23.56 -5.21
C PRO A 5 6.27 22.17 -4.68
N ILE A 6 4.99 21.94 -4.42
CA ILE A 6 4.48 20.59 -4.20
C ILE A 6 4.21 19.99 -5.57
N TYR A 7 4.88 18.88 -5.87
CA TYR A 7 4.66 18.12 -7.09
C TYR A 7 3.64 17.01 -6.82
N ILE A 8 2.57 16.99 -7.60
CA ILE A 8 1.59 15.90 -7.61
C ILE A 8 1.91 15.00 -8.80
N GLY A 9 1.95 13.69 -8.59
CA GLY A 9 2.25 12.72 -9.65
C GLY A 9 3.73 12.65 -10.07
N SER A 10 4.65 13.31 -9.35
CA SER A 10 6.09 13.09 -9.51
C SER A 10 6.86 13.35 -8.23
N ARG A 11 8.02 12.69 -8.07
CA ARG A 11 8.94 12.95 -6.95
C ARG A 11 9.93 14.05 -7.35
N GLY A 12 9.68 15.28 -6.93
CA GLY A 12 10.56 16.43 -7.21
C GLY A 12 10.75 16.74 -8.69
N GLY A 13 9.74 16.45 -9.54
CA GLY A 13 9.84 16.58 -10.99
C GLY A 13 10.58 15.44 -11.71
N GLY A 14 11.07 14.43 -10.99
CA GLY A 14 11.76 13.26 -11.54
C GLY A 14 10.82 12.14 -11.98
N SER A 15 10.90 10.98 -11.32
CA SER A 15 10.05 9.82 -11.61
C SER A 15 8.57 10.17 -11.51
N ARG A 16 7.82 9.82 -12.56
CA ARG A 16 6.39 10.11 -12.70
C ARG A 16 5.57 8.92 -12.20
N PHE A 17 4.43 9.22 -11.58
CA PHE A 17 3.42 8.22 -11.25
C PHE A 17 2.88 7.60 -12.55
N GLN A 18 2.87 6.26 -12.59
CA GLN A 18 2.39 5.48 -13.74
C GLN A 18 0.97 4.99 -13.44
N GLY A 19 0.00 5.87 -13.57
CA GLY A 19 -1.40 5.55 -13.33
C GLY A 19 -2.32 6.75 -13.53
N SER A 20 -3.59 6.52 -13.21
CA SER A 20 -4.64 7.54 -13.26
C SER A 20 -4.90 8.11 -11.88
N MET A 21 -5.12 9.42 -11.81
CA MET A 21 -5.62 10.09 -10.61
C MET A 21 -6.93 10.76 -10.96
N TYR A 22 -7.89 10.67 -10.04
CA TYR A 22 -9.12 11.41 -10.09
C TYR A 22 -9.31 12.07 -8.72
N GLU A 23 -9.70 13.34 -8.75
CA GLU A 23 -10.02 14.18 -7.60
C GLU A 23 -9.00 14.20 -6.44
N LEU A 24 -8.16 15.25 -6.40
CA LEU A 24 -7.20 15.45 -5.30
C LEU A 24 -7.70 16.52 -4.33
N ARG A 25 -7.72 16.19 -3.04
CA ARG A 25 -8.16 17.08 -1.96
C ARG A 25 -7.03 17.33 -0.96
N TYR A 26 -6.87 18.57 -0.54
CA TYR A 26 -5.91 18.97 0.49
C TYR A 26 -6.62 19.71 1.63
N TRP A 27 -6.40 19.25 2.87
CA TRP A 27 -7.05 19.78 4.07
C TRP A 27 -6.00 20.28 5.07
N ASN A 28 -6.29 21.38 5.77
CA ASN A 28 -5.47 21.85 6.90
C ASN A 28 -5.98 21.36 8.26
N VAL A 29 -7.01 20.51 8.26
CA VAL A 29 -7.60 19.88 9.43
C VAL A 29 -7.51 18.36 9.28
N ALA A 30 -7.22 17.66 10.37
CA ALA A 30 -7.30 16.21 10.40
C ALA A 30 -8.77 15.79 10.21
N ARG A 31 -9.03 14.98 9.18
CA ARG A 31 -10.38 14.45 8.90
C ARG A 31 -10.58 13.14 9.67
N SER A 32 -11.75 12.99 10.28
CA SER A 32 -12.16 11.72 10.90
C SER A 32 -12.48 10.66 9.86
N ALA A 33 -12.49 9.39 10.26
CA ALA A 33 -12.85 8.28 9.36
C ALA A 33 -14.27 8.43 8.79
N SER A 34 -15.25 8.85 9.61
CA SER A 34 -16.62 9.09 9.16
C SER A 34 -16.72 10.22 8.13
N GLU A 35 -15.95 11.29 8.32
CA GLU A 35 -15.90 12.41 7.38
C GLU A 35 -15.26 12.04 6.04
N ILE A 36 -14.21 11.21 6.08
CA ILE A 36 -13.59 10.66 4.87
C ILE A 36 -14.60 9.78 4.15
N VAL A 37 -15.21 8.81 4.83
CA VAL A 37 -16.18 7.88 4.24
C VAL A 37 -17.39 8.62 3.66
N ALA A 38 -17.92 9.62 4.36
CA ALA A 38 -19.07 10.40 3.90
C ALA A 38 -18.79 11.18 2.61
N THR A 39 -17.53 11.53 2.34
CA THR A 39 -17.17 12.39 1.22
C THR A 39 -16.32 11.73 0.17
N MET A 40 -15.68 10.58 0.42
CA MET A 40 -14.68 9.98 -0.49
C MET A 40 -15.21 9.68 -1.89
N ASN A 41 -16.52 9.46 -2.02
CA ASN A 41 -17.20 9.14 -3.29
C ASN A 41 -18.21 10.23 -3.70
N SER A 42 -18.08 11.44 -3.16
CA SER A 42 -19.01 12.53 -3.43
C SER A 42 -18.27 13.80 -3.76
N ALA A 43 -18.73 14.51 -4.80
CA ALA A 43 -18.14 15.77 -5.19
C ALA A 43 -18.27 16.80 -4.05
N LEU A 44 -17.19 17.53 -3.81
CA LEU A 44 -17.17 18.64 -2.85
C LEU A 44 -17.52 19.95 -3.54
N THR A 45 -18.09 20.88 -2.76
CA THR A 45 -18.45 22.22 -3.22
C THR A 45 -17.26 23.17 -3.26
N GLY A 46 -16.18 22.87 -2.52
CA GLY A 46 -15.02 23.77 -2.37
C GLY A 46 -15.12 24.72 -1.18
N ASN A 47 -16.24 24.73 -0.45
CA ASN A 47 -16.47 25.60 0.70
C ASN A 47 -16.38 24.87 2.05
N GLU A 48 -15.94 23.61 2.04
CA GLU A 48 -15.86 22.79 3.24
C GLU A 48 -14.83 23.35 4.24
N SER A 49 -15.18 23.35 5.53
CA SER A 49 -14.30 23.88 6.58
C SER A 49 -12.98 23.13 6.62
N GLY A 50 -11.88 23.86 6.47
CA GLY A 50 -10.53 23.33 6.47
C GLY A 50 -10.06 22.71 5.14
N LEU A 51 -10.88 22.75 4.09
CA LEU A 51 -10.43 22.42 2.73
C LEU A 51 -9.59 23.56 2.18
N VAL A 52 -8.37 23.25 1.76
CA VAL A 52 -7.38 24.21 1.25
C VAL A 52 -7.31 24.19 -0.27
N ALA A 53 -7.47 23.02 -0.88
CA ALA A 53 -7.56 22.85 -2.32
C ALA A 53 -8.34 21.59 -2.70
N ASN A 54 -9.08 21.64 -3.81
CA ASN A 54 -9.77 20.48 -4.38
C ASN A 54 -9.70 20.52 -5.90
N TYR A 55 -8.96 19.59 -6.50
CA TYR A 55 -8.72 19.52 -7.93
C TYR A 55 -9.51 18.36 -8.54
N THR A 56 -10.60 18.69 -9.23
CA THR A 56 -11.52 17.71 -9.85
C THR A 56 -11.03 17.14 -11.18
N PHE A 57 -9.98 17.73 -11.76
CA PHE A 57 -9.36 17.28 -13.03
C PHE A 57 -10.36 17.13 -14.20
N ASN A 58 -11.36 18.00 -14.25
CA ASN A 58 -12.46 17.98 -15.21
C ASN A 58 -12.64 19.33 -15.95
N GLN A 59 -11.59 20.16 -16.02
CA GLN A 59 -11.65 21.50 -16.61
C GLN A 59 -11.72 21.50 -18.16
N GLY A 60 -11.75 20.33 -18.78
CA GLY A 60 -11.81 20.15 -20.23
C GLY A 60 -12.53 18.87 -20.61
N THR A 61 -12.35 18.43 -21.85
CA THR A 61 -13.00 17.23 -22.38
C THR A 61 -12.18 16.00 -22.06
N ALA A 62 -12.76 15.01 -21.37
CA ALA A 62 -12.06 13.78 -21.06
C ALA A 62 -11.59 13.05 -22.34
N GLY A 63 -10.34 12.60 -22.36
CA GLY A 63 -9.72 11.96 -23.52
C GLY A 63 -9.63 12.84 -24.78
N GLY A 64 -10.05 14.10 -24.73
CA GLY A 64 -10.12 15.03 -25.86
C GLY A 64 -8.84 15.84 -26.06
N SER A 65 -8.88 16.90 -26.87
CA SER A 65 -7.78 17.87 -26.93
C SER A 65 -8.00 18.97 -25.91
N ASN A 66 -7.06 19.13 -24.97
CA ASN A 66 -7.11 20.12 -23.89
C ASN A 66 -5.90 21.05 -23.92
N ALA A 67 -5.32 21.31 -25.10
CA ALA A 67 -4.05 22.04 -25.26
C ALA A 67 -4.03 23.45 -24.61
N GLY A 68 -5.20 24.10 -24.47
CA GLY A 68 -5.32 25.40 -23.80
C GLY A 68 -5.42 25.34 -22.28
N VAL A 69 -5.61 24.15 -21.69
CA VAL A 69 -5.78 23.99 -20.25
C VAL A 69 -4.41 23.86 -19.59
N THR A 70 -3.86 24.96 -19.10
CA THR A 70 -2.53 24.97 -18.43
C THR A 70 -2.62 24.92 -16.91
N THR A 71 -3.84 24.98 -16.36
CA THR A 71 -4.11 25.15 -14.93
C THR A 71 -5.00 24.02 -14.42
N ALA A 72 -4.60 23.38 -13.33
CA ALA A 72 -5.47 22.54 -12.51
C ALA A 72 -6.23 23.46 -11.54
N THR A 73 -7.47 23.79 -11.88
CA THR A 73 -8.29 24.70 -11.07
C THR A 73 -8.76 24.03 -9.79
N SER A 74 -8.55 24.70 -8.67
CA SER A 74 -9.07 24.31 -7.37
C SER A 74 -10.49 24.84 -7.17
N THR A 75 -11.44 24.00 -6.72
CA THR A 75 -12.84 24.43 -6.50
C THR A 75 -13.01 25.38 -5.32
N THR A 76 -11.99 25.52 -4.46
CA THR A 76 -11.98 26.51 -3.36
C THR A 76 -11.74 27.94 -3.85
N GLY A 77 -11.45 28.13 -5.14
CA GLY A 77 -11.08 29.44 -5.71
C GLY A 77 -9.65 29.88 -5.39
N THR A 78 -8.90 29.14 -4.57
CA THR A 78 -7.51 29.43 -4.22
C THR A 78 -6.62 28.22 -4.44
N ASN A 79 -5.30 28.44 -4.47
CA ASN A 79 -4.29 27.39 -4.59
C ASN A 79 -4.41 26.54 -5.87
N SER A 80 -4.81 27.12 -7.01
CA SER A 80 -4.76 26.41 -8.30
C SER A 80 -3.33 26.02 -8.68
N GLY A 81 -3.17 24.87 -9.32
CA GLY A 81 -1.87 24.32 -9.72
C GLY A 81 -1.56 24.55 -11.20
N THR A 82 -0.28 24.58 -11.56
CA THR A 82 0.17 24.58 -12.96
C THR A 82 0.36 23.15 -13.45
N LEU A 83 -0.16 22.84 -14.64
CA LEU A 83 0.06 21.54 -15.29
C LEU A 83 1.40 21.56 -16.04
N SER A 84 2.24 20.56 -15.78
CA SER A 84 3.56 20.44 -16.42
C SER A 84 3.83 18.99 -16.80
N GLY A 85 4.34 18.76 -18.02
CA GLY A 85 4.58 17.41 -18.54
C GLY A 85 3.31 16.57 -18.72
N PHE A 86 2.14 17.22 -18.75
CA PHE A 86 0.84 16.60 -18.93
C PHE A 86 0.40 16.85 -20.38
N ALA A 87 0.38 15.79 -21.20
CA ALA A 87 0.30 15.91 -22.65
C ALA A 87 -1.03 16.49 -23.14
N LEU A 88 -2.11 16.35 -22.36
CA LEU A 88 -3.45 16.93 -22.62
C LEU A 88 -3.98 16.66 -24.05
N THR A 89 -3.49 15.59 -24.68
CA THR A 89 -3.82 15.18 -26.03
C THR A 89 -4.22 13.71 -26.00
N GLY A 90 -5.41 13.40 -26.48
CA GLY A 90 -5.93 12.02 -26.52
C GLY A 90 -6.22 11.44 -25.13
N THR A 91 -6.24 10.12 -25.00
CA THR A 91 -6.63 9.42 -23.76
C THR A 91 -5.48 9.16 -22.78
N THR A 92 -4.24 9.30 -23.23
CA THR A 92 -3.04 9.06 -22.40
C THR A 92 -2.55 10.38 -21.80
N SER A 93 -2.34 10.42 -20.48
CA SER A 93 -1.85 11.62 -19.78
C SER A 93 -2.73 12.85 -20.04
N ASN A 94 -4.04 12.66 -19.89
CA ASN A 94 -5.08 13.67 -20.07
C ASN A 94 -6.19 13.49 -19.04
N TRP A 95 -7.13 14.44 -18.98
CA TRP A 95 -8.35 14.30 -18.20
C TRP A 95 -9.07 13.00 -18.56
N ILE A 96 -9.46 12.28 -17.52
CA ILE A 96 -10.30 11.09 -17.65
C ILE A 96 -11.70 11.46 -17.17
N GLU A 97 -12.71 10.77 -17.70
CA GLU A 97 -14.06 10.93 -17.18
C GLU A 97 -14.05 10.61 -15.69
N ALA A 98 -14.79 11.42 -14.93
CA ALA A 98 -15.27 10.94 -13.65
C ALA A 98 -16.03 9.65 -13.97
N SER A 99 -15.57 8.51 -13.47
CA SER A 99 -16.43 7.34 -13.45
C SER A 99 -17.67 7.75 -12.63
N ALA A 100 -18.74 8.17 -13.33
CA ALA A 100 -20.09 8.28 -12.80
C ALA A 100 -20.62 6.85 -12.57
N GLY A 101 -19.91 6.17 -11.68
CA GLY A 101 -20.12 4.82 -11.27
C GLY A 101 -19.86 4.88 -9.80
N SER A 102 -20.93 5.22 -9.07
CA SER A 102 -21.01 4.90 -7.65
C SER A 102 -20.84 3.39 -7.55
N SER A 103 -19.59 2.93 -7.50
CA SER A 103 -19.25 1.63 -6.94
C SER A 103 -19.29 1.79 -5.43
N SER A 104 -20.40 2.35 -4.92
CA SER A 104 -20.78 2.16 -3.54
C SER A 104 -21.01 0.66 -3.44
N TYR A 105 -19.97 -0.06 -3.03
CA TYR A 105 -20.18 -1.34 -2.40
C TYR A 105 -20.86 -1.04 -1.07
N THR A 106 -22.18 -0.89 -1.13
CA THR A 106 -23.03 -0.95 0.05
C THR A 106 -23.32 -2.43 0.21
N PRO A 107 -22.66 -3.15 1.15
CA PRO A 107 -23.08 -4.51 1.44
C PRO A 107 -24.57 -4.47 1.79
N THR A 108 -25.41 -5.06 0.94
CA THR A 108 -26.86 -5.13 1.14
C THR A 108 -27.24 -6.11 2.24
N ASN A 109 -26.26 -6.92 2.65
CA ASN A 109 -26.32 -7.74 3.85
C ASN A 109 -26.25 -6.82 5.09
N THR A 110 -27.28 -6.88 5.93
CA THR A 110 -27.32 -6.33 7.30
C THR A 110 -27.36 -7.43 8.36
N SER A 111 -27.36 -8.70 7.93
CA SER A 111 -27.32 -9.89 8.79
C SER A 111 -25.87 -10.33 9.00
N GLY A 112 -25.53 -10.97 10.12
CA GLY A 112 -24.16 -11.44 10.35
C GLY A 112 -23.63 -12.28 9.18
N PHE A 113 -22.46 -11.94 8.66
CA PHE A 113 -21.75 -12.72 7.63
C PHE A 113 -20.35 -13.07 8.09
N THR A 114 -19.87 -14.23 7.64
CA THR A 114 -18.54 -14.73 7.97
C THR A 114 -17.54 -14.28 6.90
N ILE A 115 -16.51 -13.55 7.32
CA ILE A 115 -15.36 -13.24 6.46
C ILE A 115 -14.35 -14.38 6.58
N TYR A 116 -13.99 -14.96 5.44
CA TYR A 116 -12.89 -15.91 5.36
C TYR A 116 -11.62 -15.15 5.01
N ALA A 117 -10.65 -15.16 5.90
CA ALA A 117 -9.31 -14.78 5.54
C ALA A 117 -8.73 -15.87 4.62
N GLN A 118 -8.31 -15.50 3.41
CA GLN A 118 -7.59 -16.39 2.52
C GLN A 118 -6.11 -16.08 2.61
N TRP A 119 -5.37 -16.93 3.31
CA TRP A 119 -3.91 -16.95 3.24
C TRP A 119 -3.45 -18.31 2.70
N SER A 120 -2.46 -18.27 1.81
CA SER A 120 -1.68 -19.45 1.47
C SER A 120 -0.54 -19.53 2.46
N ALA A 121 -0.41 -20.67 3.16
CA ALA A 121 0.70 -20.85 4.09
C ALA A 121 2.03 -20.86 3.32
N ASN A 122 3.01 -20.10 3.79
CA ASN A 122 4.36 -20.10 3.21
C ASN A 122 5.13 -21.31 3.73
N THR A 123 6.00 -21.88 2.89
CA THR A 123 6.98 -22.90 3.31
C THR A 123 8.23 -22.20 3.84
N ASN A 124 8.59 -22.48 5.09
CA ASN A 124 9.80 -21.98 5.73
C ASN A 124 10.84 -23.10 5.79
N VAL A 125 12.08 -22.80 5.38
CA VAL A 125 13.20 -23.75 5.41
C VAL A 125 14.08 -23.44 6.62
N VAL A 126 14.47 -24.48 7.35
CA VAL A 126 15.35 -24.41 8.52
C VAL A 126 16.63 -25.17 8.22
N THR A 127 17.76 -24.47 8.33
CA THR A 127 19.10 -25.05 8.26
C THR A 127 19.67 -25.23 9.67
N TYR A 128 20.52 -26.23 9.84
CA TYR A 128 21.10 -26.60 11.12
C TYR A 128 22.60 -26.35 11.11
N ASP A 129 23.10 -25.64 12.12
CA ASP A 129 24.54 -25.56 12.40
C ASP A 129 24.91 -26.73 13.33
N VAL A 130 25.78 -27.60 12.85
CA VAL A 130 26.21 -28.81 13.57
C VAL A 130 27.56 -28.65 14.27
N LEU A 131 28.15 -27.44 14.26
CA LEU A 131 29.42 -27.11 14.93
C LEU A 131 30.56 -28.10 14.59
N GLY A 132 30.63 -28.54 13.33
CA GLY A 132 31.62 -29.51 12.85
C GLY A 132 31.26 -30.99 13.07
N GLY A 133 30.06 -31.30 13.57
CA GLY A 133 29.52 -32.67 13.64
C GLY A 133 29.08 -33.23 12.27
N SER A 134 28.47 -34.41 12.30
CA SER A 134 27.93 -35.07 11.10
C SER A 134 26.88 -34.20 10.39
N ALA A 135 26.83 -34.25 9.06
CA ALA A 135 25.89 -33.48 8.26
C ALA A 135 24.42 -33.79 8.60
N VAL A 136 23.59 -32.75 8.61
CA VAL A 136 22.15 -32.83 8.85
C VAL A 136 21.41 -32.11 7.73
N ASN A 137 20.41 -32.76 7.15
CA ASN A 137 19.61 -32.18 6.08
C ASN A 137 18.72 -31.05 6.63
N PRO A 138 18.48 -29.97 5.85
CA PRO A 138 17.51 -28.94 6.20
C PRO A 138 16.11 -29.51 6.39
N GLY A 139 15.37 -28.95 7.35
CA GLY A 139 13.96 -29.23 7.57
C GLY A 139 13.09 -28.13 6.98
N SER A 140 11.78 -28.35 6.90
CA SER A 140 10.83 -27.32 6.53
C SER A 140 9.50 -27.47 7.25
N PHE A 141 8.79 -26.36 7.40
CA PHE A 141 7.43 -26.32 7.95
C PHE A 141 6.62 -25.21 7.28
N VAL A 142 5.31 -25.37 7.22
CA VAL A 142 4.41 -24.32 6.73
C VAL A 142 4.09 -23.32 7.85
N THR A 143 3.82 -22.06 7.55
CA THR A 143 3.40 -21.07 8.56
C THR A 143 2.21 -21.59 9.38
N GLY A 144 2.36 -21.67 10.70
CA GLY A 144 1.36 -22.23 11.62
C GLY A 144 1.44 -23.76 11.80
N GLY A 145 2.32 -24.45 11.07
CA GLY A 145 2.62 -25.87 11.23
C GLY A 145 3.76 -26.15 12.20
N THR A 146 4.06 -27.43 12.39
CA THR A 146 5.14 -27.93 13.26
C THR A 146 6.36 -28.34 12.44
N LEU A 147 7.55 -28.18 13.02
CA LEU A 147 8.80 -28.68 12.45
C LEU A 147 9.24 -29.94 13.21
N THR A 148 9.45 -31.04 12.50
CA THR A 148 10.09 -32.23 13.07
C THR A 148 11.60 -32.05 13.10
N LEU A 149 12.20 -32.17 14.28
CA LEU A 149 13.64 -32.06 14.44
C LEU A 149 14.36 -33.27 13.82
N PRO A 150 15.52 -33.07 13.19
CA PRO A 150 16.32 -34.14 12.62
C PRO A 150 16.99 -34.97 13.71
N ALA A 151 17.52 -36.12 13.32
CA ALA A 151 18.34 -36.96 14.19
C ALA A 151 19.55 -36.17 14.74
N ALA A 152 19.97 -36.54 15.95
CA ALA A 152 21.12 -35.92 16.60
C ALA A 152 22.40 -36.09 15.76
N PRO A 153 23.15 -35.01 15.48
CA PRO A 153 24.45 -35.13 14.84
C PRO A 153 25.47 -35.73 15.81
N THR A 154 26.48 -36.40 15.25
CA THR A 154 27.58 -36.97 16.04
C THR A 154 28.83 -36.11 15.91
N LEU A 155 29.47 -35.79 17.03
CA LEU A 155 30.78 -35.15 17.10
C LEU A 155 31.66 -35.91 18.11
N ALA A 156 32.84 -36.37 17.67
CA ALA A 156 33.73 -37.19 18.51
C ALA A 156 34.15 -36.45 19.79
N GLY A 157 34.09 -37.14 20.93
CA GLY A 157 34.43 -36.56 22.24
C GLY A 157 33.37 -35.60 22.80
N SER A 158 32.22 -35.43 22.14
CA SER A 158 31.13 -34.54 22.56
C SER A 158 29.83 -35.31 22.75
N THR A 159 28.94 -34.80 23.62
CA THR A 159 27.57 -35.31 23.79
C THR A 159 26.58 -34.31 23.22
N PHE A 160 25.65 -34.77 22.39
CA PHE A 160 24.59 -33.91 21.86
C PHE A 160 23.57 -33.57 22.96
N VAL A 161 23.38 -32.27 23.22
CA VAL A 161 22.52 -31.77 24.31
C VAL A 161 21.16 -31.28 23.79
N GLY A 162 21.08 -30.88 22.51
CA GLY A 162 19.82 -30.43 21.89
C GLY A 162 20.02 -29.41 20.77
N TRP A 163 18.91 -29.02 20.16
CA TRP A 163 18.86 -27.95 19.16
C TRP A 163 18.49 -26.61 19.82
N PHE A 164 19.22 -25.54 19.51
CA PHE A 164 19.07 -24.22 20.12
C PHE A 164 18.84 -23.14 19.04
N LEU A 165 18.04 -22.11 19.37
CA LEU A 165 17.77 -20.97 18.46
C LEU A 165 18.87 -19.90 18.48
N ALA A 166 19.82 -20.00 19.42
CA ALA A 166 20.92 -19.05 19.56
C ALA A 166 22.21 -19.81 19.92
N THR A 167 23.35 -19.28 19.47
CA THR A 167 24.69 -19.86 19.68
C THR A 167 25.19 -19.74 21.13
N THR A 168 24.56 -18.89 21.95
CA THR A 168 24.84 -18.76 23.39
C THR A 168 23.60 -18.30 24.14
N GLY A 169 23.36 -18.87 25.33
CA GLY A 169 22.29 -18.43 26.24
C GLY A 169 20.85 -18.79 25.84
N GLY A 170 20.65 -19.60 24.80
CA GLY A 170 19.32 -20.08 24.39
C GLY A 170 18.82 -21.26 25.23
N SER A 171 17.49 -21.41 25.34
CA SER A 171 16.87 -22.65 25.81
C SER A 171 16.80 -23.67 24.67
N ALA A 172 17.03 -24.94 24.99
CA ALA A 172 16.89 -26.03 24.01
C ALA A 172 15.42 -26.19 23.61
N SER A 173 15.16 -26.32 22.32
CA SER A 173 13.83 -26.61 21.79
C SER A 173 13.52 -28.09 21.96
N PHE A 174 12.63 -28.42 22.90
CA PHE A 174 12.02 -29.74 23.02
C PHE A 174 10.55 -29.61 22.64
N TYR A 175 10.18 -30.08 21.45
CA TYR A 175 8.78 -30.26 21.08
C TYR A 175 8.48 -31.75 21.08
N GLN A 176 7.51 -32.18 21.91
CA GLN A 176 6.84 -33.47 21.78
C GLN A 176 5.82 -33.40 20.65
#